data_AF-A0A968BYK9-F1
#
_entry.id   AF-A0A968BYK9-F1
#
_cell.length_a   1.000
_cell.length_b   1.000
_cell.length_c   1.000
_cell.angle_alpha   90.00
_cell.angle_beta   90.00
_cell.angle_gamma   90.00
#
_symmetry.space_group_name_H-M   'P 1'
#
loop_
_entity.id
_entity.type
_entity.pdbx_description
1 polymer ?
#
loop_
_entity_poly.entity_id
_entity_poly.type
_entity_poly.pdbx_seq_one_letter_code
_entity_poly.pdbx_strand_id
1 'polypeptide(L)'
;LLIVEEALKAGVEQVIIIVQEHDLPAFEALFNEQITIENYNKLPRHFQEYAKGLLEIGQRVSFVIQDRQEGFGHAVYCAREAIGDEPFLLMLGDHLYRSTDECSCAE
;
A
#
# COMPACT_ATOMS: atom_id res chain seq x y z
N LEU A 1 0.94 -0.44 6.50
CA LEU A 1 0.42 -1.69 5.90
C LEU A 1 -1.07 -1.88 6.15
N LEU A 2 -1.60 -1.57 7.35
CA LEU A 2 -3.01 -1.78 7.69
C LEU A 2 -4.01 -1.30 6.60
N ILE A 3 -3.86 -0.07 6.10
CA ILE A 3 -4.74 0.50 5.05
C ILE A 3 -4.67 -0.32 3.75
N VAL A 4 -3.47 -0.76 3.36
CA VAL A 4 -3.27 -1.57 2.14
C VAL A 4 -3.88 -2.95 2.33
N GLU A 5 -3.66 -3.58 3.48
CA GLU A 5 -4.28 -4.87 3.80
C GLU A 5 -5.81 -4.79 3.85
N GLU A 6 -6.36 -3.69 4.36
CA GLU A 6 -7.80 -3.44 4.39
C GLU A 6 -8.37 -3.31 2.98
N ALA A 7 -7.75 -2.51 2.12
CA ALA A 7 -8.14 -2.39 0.72
C ALA A 7 -8.14 -3.76 0.00
N LEU A 8 -7.06 -4.54 0.17
CA LEU A 8 -6.94 -5.85 -0.46
C LEU A 8 -7.97 -6.86 0.08
N LYS A 9 -8.32 -6.80 1.37
CA LYS A 9 -9.38 -7.63 1.97
C LYS A 9 -10.77 -7.26 1.45
N ALA A 10 -10.99 -5.98 1.14
CA ALA A 10 -12.21 -5.49 0.51
C ALA A 10 -12.32 -5.84 -0.99
N GLY A 11 -11.34 -6.56 -1.56
CA GLY A 11 -11.37 -7.01 -2.95
C GLY A 11 -10.74 -6.04 -3.93
N VAL A 12 -10.06 -4.98 -3.47
CA VAL A 12 -9.26 -4.12 -4.35
C VAL A 12 -8.11 -4.94 -4.95
N GLU A 13 -7.98 -4.91 -6.27
CA GLU A 13 -6.98 -5.70 -7.00
C GLU A 13 -5.60 -5.06 -7.00
N GLN A 14 -5.54 -3.73 -7.06
CA GLN A 14 -4.32 -2.94 -7.14
C GLN A 14 -4.39 -1.70 -6.25
N VAL A 15 -3.29 -1.41 -5.56
CA VAL A 15 -3.15 -0.23 -4.70
C VAL A 15 -2.07 0.68 -5.27
N ILE A 16 -2.42 1.95 -5.51
CA ILE A 16 -1.48 2.97 -5.98
C ILE A 16 -1.16 3.90 -4.81
N ILE A 17 0.10 3.92 -4.38
CA ILE A 17 0.58 4.81 -3.32
C ILE A 17 1.22 6.04 -3.96
N ILE A 18 0.67 7.19 -3.63
CA ILE A 18 1.18 8.49 -4.10
C ILE A 18 2.21 8.95 -3.08
N VAL A 19 3.46 9.09 -3.51
CA VAL A 19 4.61 9.34 -2.63
C VAL A 19 5.40 10.56 -3.11
N GLN A 20 6.23 11.12 -2.24
CA GLN A 20 7.26 12.06 -2.67
C GLN A 20 8.48 11.30 -3.19
N GLU A 21 9.23 11.92 -4.10
CA GLU A 21 10.43 11.31 -4.70
C GLU A 21 11.44 10.82 -3.65
N HIS A 22 11.63 11.58 -2.57
CA HIS A 22 12.58 11.22 -1.51
C HIS A 22 12.10 10.07 -0.60
N ASP A 23 10.79 9.81 -0.53
CA ASP A 23 10.22 8.70 0.25
C ASP A 23 10.14 7.41 -0.55
N LEU A 24 10.14 7.51 -1.89
CA LEU A 24 10.01 6.37 -2.79
C LEU A 24 10.97 5.21 -2.45
N PRO A 25 12.28 5.43 -2.18
CA PRO A 25 13.18 4.33 -1.84
C PRO A 25 12.77 3.58 -0.57
N ALA A 26 12.21 4.27 0.42
CA ALA A 26 11.75 3.64 1.66
C ALA A 26 10.50 2.79 1.43
N PHE A 27 9.58 3.26 0.59
CA PHE A 27 8.39 2.50 0.19
C PHE A 27 8.75 1.29 -0.68
N GLU A 28 9.64 1.47 -1.66
CA GLU A 28 10.14 0.36 -2.48
C GLU A 28 10.81 -0.71 -1.62
N ALA A 29 11.66 -0.31 -0.67
CA ALA A 29 12.29 -1.24 0.27
C ALA A 29 11.23 -2.00 1.09
N LEU A 30 10.23 -1.30 1.61
CA LEU A 30 9.18 -1.93 2.42
C LEU A 30 8.38 -3.00 1.67
N PHE A 31 8.03 -2.75 0.41
CA PHE A 31 7.14 -3.63 -0.35
C PHE A 31 7.88 -4.67 -1.21
N ASN A 32 9.13 -4.39 -1.60
CA ASN A 32 9.84 -5.21 -2.59
C ASN A 32 11.09 -5.90 -2.05
N GLU A 33 11.69 -5.44 -0.94
CA GLU A 33 12.91 -6.06 -0.43
C GLU A 33 12.61 -7.32 0.40
N GLN A 34 13.30 -8.40 0.05
CA GLN A 34 13.23 -9.65 0.81
C GLN A 34 14.23 -9.61 1.96
N ILE A 35 13.78 -10.06 3.13
CA ILE A 35 14.67 -10.32 4.25
C ILE A 35 15.68 -11.40 3.83
N THR A 36 16.95 -11.22 4.18
CA THR A 36 17.99 -12.23 3.90
C THR A 36 17.59 -13.59 4.49
N ILE A 37 17.94 -14.67 3.81
CA ILE A 37 17.60 -16.05 4.23
C ILE A 37 18.07 -16.32 5.67
N GLU A 38 19.25 -15.82 6.04
CA GLU A 38 19.81 -15.95 7.39
C GLU A 38 18.94 -15.29 8.46
N ASN A 39 18.43 -14.09 8.18
CA ASN A 39 17.57 -13.37 9.12
C ASN A 39 16.15 -13.95 9.12
N TYR A 40 15.64 -14.33 7.94
CA TYR A 40 14.33 -14.96 7.79
C TYR A 40 14.23 -16.26 8.61
N ASN A 41 15.26 -17.12 8.55
CA ASN A 41 15.28 -18.38 9.31
C ASN A 41 15.37 -18.19 10.83
N LYS A 42 15.79 -17.02 11.31
CA LYS A 42 15.80 -16.67 12.74
C LYS A 42 14.46 -16.15 13.23
N LEU A 43 13.53 -15.81 12.32
CA LEU A 43 12.22 -15.31 12.69
C LEU A 43 11.32 -16.43 13.21
N PRO A 44 10.49 -16.17 14.23
CA PRO A 44 9.31 -16.98 14.55
C PRO A 44 8.43 -17.22 13.32
N ARG A 45 7.74 -18.37 13.28
CA ARG A 45 6.91 -18.77 12.14
C ARG A 45 5.86 -17.73 11.71
N HIS A 46 5.22 -17.06 12.67
CA HIS A 46 4.22 -16.02 12.34
C HIS A 46 4.85 -14.80 11.65
N PHE A 47 6.09 -14.42 12.01
CA PHE A 47 6.80 -13.34 11.33
C PHE A 47 7.33 -13.76 9.96
N GLN A 48 7.67 -15.04 9.79
CA GLN A 48 8.00 -15.60 8.47
C GLN A 48 6.80 -15.55 7.50
N GLU A 49 5.62 -15.96 7.98
CA GLU A 49 4.38 -15.89 7.21
C GLU A 49 4.02 -14.43 6.87
N TYR A 50 4.17 -13.52 7.83
CA TYR A 50 3.97 -12.08 7.60
C TYR A 50 4.94 -11.51 6.56
N ALA A 51 6.24 -11.85 6.64
CA ALA A 51 7.24 -11.39 5.68
C ALA A 51 6.94 -11.87 4.25
N LYS A 52 6.43 -13.09 4.10
CA LYS A 52 5.94 -13.59 2.80
C LYS A 52 4.72 -12.82 2.31
N GLY A 53 3.73 -12.63 3.18
CA GLY A 53 2.52 -11.86 2.86
C GLY A 53 2.85 -10.43 2.41
N LEU A 54 3.84 -9.79 3.02
CA LEU A 54 4.28 -8.45 2.63
C LEU A 54 4.78 -8.39 1.18
N LEU A 55 5.52 -9.39 0.72
CA LEU A 55 5.99 -9.47 -0.67
C LEU A 55 4.85 -9.75 -1.66
N GLU A 56 3.85 -10.53 -1.25
CA GLU A 56 2.64 -10.77 -2.05
C GLU A 56 1.81 -9.47 -2.18
N ILE A 57 1.72 -8.68 -1.11
CA ILE A 57 1.12 -7.34 -1.13
C ILE A 57 1.92 -6.44 -2.07
N GLY A 58 3.25 -6.46 -2.00
CA GLY A 58 4.13 -5.65 -2.85
C GLY A 58 3.88 -5.84 -4.34
N GLN A 59 3.52 -7.05 -4.78
CA GLN A 59 3.16 -7.33 -6.19
C GLN A 59 1.90 -6.61 -6.67
N ARG A 60 1.06 -6.15 -5.75
CA ARG A 60 -0.19 -5.40 -6.03
C ARG A 60 -0.08 -3.91 -5.72
N VAL A 61 1.10 -3.46 -5.27
CA VAL A 61 1.36 -2.06 -4.94
C VAL A 61 2.20 -1.43 -6.04
N SER A 62 1.75 -0.28 -6.54
CA SER A 62 2.55 0.57 -7.42
C SER A 62 2.67 1.98 -6.86
N PHE A 63 3.63 2.74 -7.37
CA PHE A 63 3.94 4.07 -6.88
C PHE A 63 3.77 5.12 -7.96
N VAL A 64 3.24 6.28 -7.57
CA VAL A 64 3.19 7.49 -8.39
C VAL A 64 3.84 8.61 -7.60
N ILE A 65 4.70 9.38 -8.25
CA ILE A 65 5.42 10.48 -7.61
C ILE A 65 4.55 11.75 -7.68
N GLN A 66 4.40 12.42 -6.55
CA GLN A 66 3.91 13.79 -6.46
C GLN A 66 5.08 14.75 -6.26
N ASP A 67 5.52 15.38 -7.36
CA ASP A 67 6.69 16.27 -7.34
C ASP A 67 6.46 17.53 -6.48
N ARG A 68 5.21 18.02 -6.41
CA ARG A 68 4.83 19.23 -5.67
C ARG A 68 3.62 18.98 -4.78
N GLN A 69 3.71 19.37 -3.52
CA GLN A 69 2.64 19.22 -2.52
C GLN A 69 1.55 20.29 -2.70
N GLU A 70 0.81 20.23 -3.81
CA GLU A 70 -0.31 21.14 -4.11
C GLU A 70 -1.66 20.61 -3.57
N GLY A 71 -1.63 19.71 -2.58
CA GLY A 71 -2.79 19.14 -1.91
C GLY A 71 -3.33 17.84 -2.54
N PHE A 72 -4.45 17.34 -2.00
CA PHE A 72 -5.03 16.04 -2.37
C PHE A 72 -5.55 15.99 -3.82
N GLY A 73 -6.11 17.09 -4.33
CA GLY A 73 -6.57 17.14 -5.71
C GLY A 73 -5.42 16.95 -6.70
N HIS A 74 -4.27 17.58 -6.43
CA HIS A 74 -3.06 17.38 -7.23
C HIS A 74 -2.53 15.95 -7.10
N ALA A 75 -2.53 15.38 -5.89
CA ALA A 75 -2.14 13.99 -5.69
C ALA A 75 -2.97 13.04 -6.57
N VAL A 76 -4.31 13.12 -6.47
CA VAL A 76 -5.23 12.32 -7.29
C VAL A 76 -4.97 12.54 -8.78
N TYR A 77 -4.71 13.77 -9.21
CA TYR A 77 -4.40 14.07 -10.60
C TYR A 77 -3.08 13.43 -11.08
N CYS A 78 -2.04 13.38 -10.25
CA CYS A 78 -0.79 12.67 -10.57
C CYS A 78 -1.04 11.19 -10.88
N ALA A 79 -2.01 10.56 -10.21
CA ALA A 79 -2.35 9.15 -10.40
C ALA A 79 -3.24 8.87 -11.61
N ARG A 80 -3.75 9.90 -12.31
CA ARG A 80 -4.76 9.76 -13.38
C ARG A 80 -4.36 8.78 -14.48
N GLU A 81 -3.08 8.75 -14.86
CA GLU A 81 -2.59 7.92 -15.97
C GLU A 81 -2.47 6.46 -15.56
N ALA A 82 -2.14 6.21 -14.29
CA ALA A 82 -2.10 4.88 -13.72
C ALA A 82 -3.50 4.31 -13.46
N ILE A 83 -4.47 5.16 -13.10
CA ILE A 83 -5.86 4.77 -12.85
C ILE A 83 -6.65 4.60 -14.16
N GLY A 84 -6.44 5.47 -15.15
CA GLY A 84 -7.24 5.49 -16.37
C GLY A 84 -8.66 6.03 -16.13
N ASP A 85 -9.66 5.38 -16.73
CA ASP A 85 -11.09 5.75 -16.65
C ASP A 85 -11.88 4.79 -15.74
N GLU A 86 -11.19 4.12 -14.82
CA GLU A 86 -11.79 3.18 -13.88
C GLU A 86 -12.22 3.90 -12.58
N PRO A 87 -13.32 3.46 -11.93
CA PRO A 87 -13.67 3.94 -10.60
C PRO A 87 -12.60 3.51 -9.59
N PHE A 88 -12.30 4.38 -8.62
CA PHE A 88 -11.27 4.13 -7.62
C PHE A 88 -11.71 4.56 -6.22
N LEU A 89 -11.09 3.94 -5.20
CA LEU A 89 -11.23 4.33 -3.80
C LEU A 89 -10.05 5.24 -3.40
N LEU A 90 -10.35 6.38 -2.80
CA LEU A 90 -9.34 7.26 -2.19
C LEU A 90 -9.22 6.97 -0.69
N MET A 91 -8.08 6.43 -0.27
CA MET A 91 -7.76 6.19 1.15
C MET A 91 -6.64 7.11 1.59
N LEU A 92 -6.81 7.80 2.73
CA LEU A 92 -5.80 8.70 3.28
C LEU A 92 -4.90 7.95 4.27
N GLY A 93 -3.59 8.00 4.06
CA GLY A 93 -2.59 7.26 4.83
C GLY A 93 -2.54 7.59 6.33
N ASP A 94 -3.06 8.74 6.72
CA ASP A 94 -3.09 9.28 8.09
C ASP A 94 -4.43 9.04 8.81
N HIS A 95 -5.44 8.49 8.14
CA HIS A 95 -6.75 8.23 8.70
C HIS A 95 -7.03 6.72 8.77
N LEU A 96 -7.10 6.20 9.99
CA LEU A 96 -7.52 4.83 10.24
C LEU A 96 -9.00 4.81 10.65
N TYR A 97 -9.82 4.22 9.79
CA TYR A 97 -11.22 3.96 10.11
C TYR A 97 -11.32 2.65 10.87
N ARG A 98 -12.08 2.65 11.95
CA ARG A 98 -12.33 1.45 12.74
C ARG A 98 -13.81 1.35 13.02
N SER A 99 -14.43 0.31 12.48
CA SER A 99 -15.80 -0.06 12.79
C SER A 99 -15.84 -1.08 13.94
N THR A 100 -16.96 -1.14 14.64
CA THR A 100 -17.33 -2.25 15.53
C THR A 100 -18.14 -3.32 14.81
N ASP A 101 -18.54 -3.07 13.56
CA ASP A 101 -19.25 -4.02 12.70
C ASP A 101 -18.25 -4.99 12.03
N GLU A 102 -18.77 -6.11 11.51
CA GLU A 102 -17.94 -7.17 10.92
C GLU A 102 -17.34 -6.79 9.55
N CYS A 103 -17.94 -5.84 8.82
CA CYS A 103 -17.47 -5.36 7.52
C CYS A 103 -16.62 -4.08 7.65
N SER A 104 -15.57 -3.98 6.84
CA SER A 104 -14.79 -2.73 6.69
C SER A 104 -15.58 -1.68 5.91
N CYS A 105 -15.28 -0.39 6.14
CA CYS A 105 -15.82 0.71 5.35
C CYS A 105 -15.35 0.72 3.88
N ALA A 106 -14.36 -0.11 3.53
CA ALA A 106 -13.86 -0.27 2.17
C ALA A 106 -14.62 -1.35 1.36
N GLU A 107 -15.42 -2.19 2.02
CA GLU A 107 -16.29 -3.21 1.40
C GLU A 107 -17.58 -2.61 0.79
#